data_AF-A0A357L8R5-F1
#
_entry.id   AF-A0A357L8R5-F1
#
_cell.length_a   1.000
_cell.length_b   1.000
_cell.length_c   1.000
_cell.angle_alpha   90.00
_cell.angle_beta   90.00
_cell.angle_gamma   90.00
#
_symmetry.space_group_name_H-M   'P 1'
#
loop_
_entity.id
_entity.type
_entity.pdbx_description
1 polymer ?
#
loop_
_entity_poly.entity_id
_entity_poly.type
_entity_poly.pdbx_seq_one_letter_code
_entity_poly.pdbx_strand_id
1 'polypeptide(L)'
;MTAPAPIEDPAVASIKANIVFEKMIASVLAATALAAAIRFTIGLGDGAGAALFGAAAFALLFFFAAFGAAVAVGVPLYLRLEKAKLRKAWPYALAAGIVSFLVLGALGAAPSYEAPWRALYGVPGVAAALLFARKMRPFWTAAARADAALAAGAVIRLH
;
A
#
# COMPACT_ATOMS: atom_id res chain seq x y z
N MET A 1 -21.43 -22.09 -21.82
CA MET A 1 -20.63 -21.00 -22.44
C MET A 1 -20.85 -19.75 -21.63
N THR A 2 -19.88 -19.33 -20.82
CA THR A 2 -19.96 -18.07 -20.05
C THR A 2 -19.77 -16.90 -21.02
N ALA A 3 -20.75 -16.01 -21.08
CA ALA A 3 -20.65 -14.78 -21.87
C ALA A 3 -19.34 -14.03 -21.52
N PRO A 4 -18.65 -13.45 -22.52
CA PRO A 4 -17.45 -12.67 -22.26
C PRO A 4 -17.79 -11.53 -21.29
N ALA A 5 -16.93 -11.32 -20.29
CA ALA A 5 -17.12 -10.24 -19.34
C ALA A 5 -17.22 -8.91 -20.11
N PRO A 6 -18.21 -8.06 -19.80
CA PRO A 6 -18.40 -6.80 -20.52
C PRO A 6 -17.14 -5.94 -20.40
N ILE A 7 -16.71 -5.35 -21.52
CA ILE A 7 -15.55 -4.47 -21.61
C ILE A 7 -15.82 -3.27 -20.69
N GLU A 8 -14.98 -3.11 -19.67
CA GLU A 8 -15.05 -1.97 -18.76
C GLU A 8 -14.66 -0.70 -19.52
N ASP A 9 -15.47 0.37 -19.37
CA ASP A 9 -15.17 1.67 -19.96
C ASP A 9 -13.78 2.14 -19.50
N PRO A 10 -12.86 2.47 -20.43
CA PRO A 10 -11.52 2.94 -20.10
C PRO A 10 -11.52 4.16 -19.15
N ALA A 11 -12.54 5.03 -19.22
CA ALA A 11 -12.68 6.15 -18.31
C ALA A 11 -12.94 5.69 -16.86
N VAL A 12 -13.82 4.71 -16.67
CA VAL A 12 -14.13 4.13 -15.35
C VAL A 12 -12.92 3.41 -14.77
N ALA A 13 -12.17 2.67 -15.59
CA ALA A 13 -10.94 2.02 -15.18
C ALA A 13 -9.87 3.02 -14.72
N SER A 14 -9.72 4.13 -15.45
CA SER A 14 -8.81 5.23 -15.09
C SER A 14 -9.19 5.90 -13.76
N ILE A 15 -10.47 6.21 -13.56
CA ILE A 15 -10.98 6.78 -12.31
C ILE A 15 -10.67 5.87 -11.12
N LYS A 16 -10.94 4.56 -11.25
CA LYS A 16 -10.64 3.57 -10.20
C LYS A 16 -9.14 3.52 -9.88
N ALA A 17 -8.30 3.47 -10.91
CA ALA A 17 -6.85 3.47 -10.73
C ALA A 17 -6.37 4.73 -9.98
N ASN A 18 -6.92 5.90 -10.31
CA ASN A 18 -6.54 7.16 -9.67
C ASN A 18 -6.99 7.21 -8.20
N ILE A 19 -8.21 6.78 -7.88
CA ILE A 19 -8.70 6.69 -6.49
C ILE A 19 -7.81 5.76 -5.67
N VAL A 20 -7.46 4.60 -6.22
CA VAL A 20 -6.60 3.62 -5.55
C VAL A 20 -5.22 4.20 -5.31
N PHE A 21 -4.64 4.82 -6.33
CA PHE A 21 -3.34 5.48 -6.24
C PHE A 21 -3.32 6.55 -5.15
N GLU A 22 -4.33 7.40 -5.09
CA GLU A 22 -4.49 8.42 -4.04
C GLU A 22 -4.53 7.78 -2.64
N LYS A 23 -5.30 6.70 -2.46
CA LYS A 23 -5.37 6.01 -1.15
C LYS A 23 -4.08 5.28 -0.80
N MET A 24 -3.32 4.81 -1.79
CA MET A 24 -1.99 4.23 -1.57
C MET A 24 -1.00 5.32 -1.13
N ILE A 25 -0.91 6.44 -1.85
CA ILE A 25 -0.02 7.55 -1.48
C ILE A 25 -0.34 8.05 -0.07
N ALA A 26 -1.63 8.27 0.24
CA ALA A 26 -2.03 8.72 1.58
C ALA A 26 -1.59 7.74 2.68
N SER A 27 -1.58 6.43 2.40
CA SER A 27 -1.12 5.42 3.34
C SER A 27 0.40 5.37 3.47
N VAL A 28 1.12 5.54 2.34
CA VAL A 28 2.57 5.65 2.31
C VAL A 28 3.04 6.88 3.10
N LEU A 29 2.43 8.04 2.89
CA LEU A 29 2.74 9.27 3.63
C LEU A 29 2.52 9.08 5.13
N ALA A 30 1.38 8.51 5.53
CA ALA A 30 1.08 8.27 6.94
C ALA A 30 2.09 7.30 7.59
N ALA A 31 2.43 6.21 6.91
CA ALA A 31 3.42 5.25 7.41
C ALA A 31 4.83 5.85 7.46
N THR A 32 5.21 6.67 6.47
CA THR A 32 6.48 7.40 6.42
C THR A 32 6.58 8.35 7.61
N ALA A 33 5.54 9.17 7.85
CA ALA A 33 5.52 10.11 8.97
C ALA A 33 5.65 9.39 10.32
N LEU A 34 4.94 8.27 10.49
CA LEU A 34 5.05 7.45 11.70
C LEU A 34 6.46 6.87 11.87
N ALA A 35 7.04 6.31 10.80
CA ALA A 35 8.38 5.73 10.85
C ALA A 35 9.46 6.78 11.11
N ALA A 36 9.31 7.99 10.54
CA ALA A 36 10.16 9.14 10.80
C ALA A 36 10.06 9.60 12.26
N ALA A 37 8.86 9.66 12.83
CA ALA A 37 8.65 9.99 14.23
C ALA A 37 9.33 8.97 15.16
N ILE A 38 9.24 7.67 14.86
CA ILE A 38 9.94 6.64 15.62
C ILE A 38 11.46 6.77 15.45
N ARG A 39 11.95 7.05 14.23
CA ARG A 39 13.39 7.27 14.00
C ARG A 39 13.92 8.48 14.75
N PHE A 40 13.11 9.54 14.86
CA PHE A 40 13.41 10.73 15.63
C PHE A 40 13.52 10.41 17.12
N THR A 41 12.55 9.71 17.71
CA THR A 41 12.58 9.38 19.15
C THR A 41 13.76 8.50 19.51
N ILE A 42 14.16 7.56 18.65
CA ILE A 42 15.37 6.75 18.83
C ILE A 42 16.64 7.62 18.81
N GLY A 43 16.70 8.61 17.91
CA GLY A 43 17.87 9.47 17.74
C GLY A 43 18.04 10.56 18.80
N LEU A 44 17.05 10.77 19.68
CA LEU A 44 17.12 11.83 20.70
C LEU A 44 18.31 11.69 21.65
N GLY A 45 18.77 10.45 21.90
CA GLY A 45 19.97 10.18 22.72
C GLY A 45 21.27 10.73 22.11
N ASP A 46 21.32 10.87 20.79
CA ASP A 46 22.48 11.39 20.05
C ASP A 46 22.42 12.93 19.87
N GLY A 47 21.37 13.57 20.40
CA GLY A 47 21.13 15.02 20.31
C GLY A 47 20.04 15.40 19.31
N ALA A 48 19.27 16.45 19.65
CA ALA A 48 18.08 16.85 18.89
C ALA A 48 18.34 17.20 17.41
N GLY A 49 19.48 17.84 17.11
CA GLY A 49 19.86 18.16 15.73
C GLY A 49 20.16 16.93 14.88
N ALA A 50 20.92 15.98 15.43
CA ALA A 50 21.23 14.71 14.77
C ALA A 50 19.97 13.84 14.61
N ALA A 51 19.10 13.83 15.62
CA ALA A 51 17.80 13.15 15.57
C ALA A 51 16.91 13.69 14.44
N LEU A 52 16.80 15.01 14.33
CA LEU A 52 15.99 15.67 13.30
C LEU A 52 16.52 15.38 11.90
N PHE A 53 17.83 15.56 11.68
CA PHE A 53 18.43 15.31 10.38
C PHE A 53 18.31 13.84 9.97
N GLY A 54 18.59 12.92 10.90
CA GLY A 54 18.46 11.48 10.68
C GLY A 54 17.02 11.05 10.37
N ALA A 55 16.03 11.62 11.07
CA ALA A 55 14.62 11.36 10.80
C ALA A 55 14.17 11.92 9.44
N ALA A 56 14.61 13.12 9.07
CA ALA A 56 14.28 13.74 7.78
C ALA A 56 14.88 12.96 6.60
N ALA A 57 16.16 12.59 6.68
CA ALA A 57 16.82 11.78 5.67
C ALA A 57 16.16 10.40 5.52
N PHE A 58 15.86 9.75 6.64
CA PHE A 58 15.14 8.48 6.66
C PHE A 58 13.74 8.60 6.04
N ALA A 59 12.97 9.63 6.40
CA ALA A 59 11.63 9.88 5.85
C ALA A 59 11.67 10.01 4.32
N LEU A 60 12.64 10.77 3.79
CA LEU A 60 12.78 10.99 2.35
C LEU A 60 13.08 9.67 1.61
N LEU A 61 14.06 8.92 2.09
CA LEU A 61 14.45 7.63 1.50
C LEU A 61 13.31 6.61 1.58
N PHE A 62 12.69 6.50 2.75
CA PHE A 62 11.58 5.58 2.95
C PHE A 62 10.39 5.96 2.06
N PHE A 63 10.05 7.25 1.96
CA PHE A 63 8.98 7.72 1.09
C PHE A 63 9.21 7.33 -0.36
N PHE A 64 10.38 7.62 -0.93
CA PHE A 64 10.65 7.28 -2.33
C PHE A 64 10.66 5.78 -2.59
N ALA A 65 11.23 4.99 -1.68
CA ALA A 65 11.22 3.53 -1.78
C ALA A 65 9.79 2.98 -1.74
N ALA A 66 8.98 3.43 -0.77
CA ALA A 66 7.60 2.99 -0.61
C ALA A 66 6.68 3.48 -1.75
N PHE A 67 6.89 4.70 -2.22
CA PHE A 67 6.18 5.26 -3.38
C PHE A 67 6.50 4.48 -4.65
N GLY A 68 7.79 4.23 -4.92
CA GLY A 68 8.22 3.41 -6.05
C GLY A 68 7.62 2.00 -6.01
N ALA A 69 7.64 1.36 -4.84
CA ALA A 69 7.01 0.06 -4.63
C ALA A 69 5.48 0.10 -4.84
N ALA A 70 4.80 1.15 -4.39
CA ALA A 70 3.36 1.31 -4.59
C ALA A 70 3.01 1.42 -6.08
N VAL A 71 3.80 2.16 -6.87
CA VAL A 71 3.59 2.29 -8.32
C VAL A 71 3.94 1.00 -9.05
N ALA A 72 5.11 0.41 -8.77
CA ALA A 72 5.63 -0.74 -9.51
C ALA A 72 4.93 -2.06 -9.15
N VAL A 73 4.51 -2.22 -7.90
CA VAL A 73 3.92 -3.48 -7.38
C VAL A 73 2.50 -3.26 -6.92
N GLY A 74 2.26 -2.22 -6.12
CA GLY A 74 0.98 -1.96 -5.46
C GLY A 74 -0.21 -1.79 -6.42
N VAL A 75 -0.10 -0.85 -7.37
CA VAL A 75 -1.15 -0.57 -8.36
C VAL A 75 -1.38 -1.78 -9.29
N PRO A 76 -0.35 -2.40 -9.90
CA PRO A 76 -0.55 -3.61 -10.71
C PRO A 76 -1.18 -4.76 -9.92
N LEU A 77 -0.79 -4.94 -8.66
CA LEU A 77 -1.37 -5.96 -7.78
C LEU A 77 -2.86 -5.66 -7.53
N TYR A 78 -3.22 -4.42 -7.22
CA TYR A 78 -4.62 -4.03 -7.08
C TYR A 78 -5.44 -4.37 -8.32
N LEU A 79 -4.97 -3.98 -9.51
CA LEU A 79 -5.69 -4.23 -10.77
C LEU A 79 -5.89 -5.73 -11.02
N ARG A 80 -4.88 -6.56 -10.72
CA ARG A 80 -4.99 -8.03 -10.83
C ARG A 80 -5.98 -8.61 -9.82
N LEU A 81 -5.94 -8.15 -8.57
CA LEU A 81 -6.83 -8.64 -7.52
C LEU A 81 -8.27 -8.19 -7.73
N GLU A 82 -8.51 -6.99 -8.24
CA GLU A 82 -9.85 -6.50 -8.56
C GLU A 82 -10.47 -7.31 -9.71
N LYS A 83 -9.68 -7.69 -10.73
CA LYS A 83 -10.12 -8.64 -11.79
C LYS A 83 -10.53 -9.99 -11.20
N ALA A 84 -9.83 -10.46 -10.17
CA ALA A 84 -10.16 -11.69 -9.44
C ALA A 84 -11.22 -11.48 -8.34
N LYS A 85 -11.78 -10.25 -8.21
CA LYS A 85 -12.69 -9.83 -7.11
C LYS A 85 -12.14 -10.12 -5.70
N LEU A 86 -10.82 -10.20 -5.55
CA LEU A 86 -10.17 -10.53 -4.28
C LEU A 86 -9.88 -9.27 -3.46
N ARG A 87 -10.90 -8.83 -2.72
CA ARG A 87 -10.92 -7.60 -1.92
C ARG A 87 -10.48 -7.84 -0.47
N LYS A 88 -9.23 -8.28 -0.27
CA LYS A 88 -8.66 -8.60 1.05
C LYS A 88 -7.37 -7.82 1.33
N ALA A 89 -7.04 -7.59 2.60
CA ALA A 89 -5.86 -6.84 3.01
C ALA A 89 -4.54 -7.64 2.92
N TRP A 90 -4.61 -8.95 3.18
CA TRP A 90 -3.42 -9.81 3.29
C TRP A 90 -2.52 -9.87 2.04
N PRO A 91 -3.02 -9.81 0.77
CA PRO A 91 -2.14 -9.85 -0.39
C PRO A 91 -1.24 -8.61 -0.47
N TYR A 92 -1.78 -7.44 -0.11
CA TYR A 92 -1.04 -6.19 -0.07
C TYR A 92 0.00 -6.22 1.06
N ALA A 93 -0.37 -6.75 2.24
CA ALA A 93 0.55 -6.92 3.35
C ALA A 93 1.70 -7.89 3.01
N LEU A 94 1.38 -9.01 2.35
CA LEU A 94 2.38 -9.98 1.89
C LEU A 94 3.32 -9.36 0.85
N ALA A 95 2.78 -8.67 -0.16
CA ALA A 95 3.58 -7.98 -1.16
C ALA A 95 4.48 -6.91 -0.53
N ALA A 96 3.97 -6.12 0.42
CA ALA A 96 4.77 -5.16 1.15
C ALA A 96 5.89 -5.83 1.96
N GLY A 97 5.60 -6.97 2.61
CA GLY A 97 6.60 -7.76 3.32
C GLY A 97 7.71 -8.28 2.40
N ILE A 98 7.34 -8.85 1.24
CA ILE A 98 8.29 -9.33 0.23
C ILE A 98 9.16 -8.19 -0.30
N VAL A 99 8.56 -7.07 -0.69
CA VAL A 99 9.31 -5.90 -1.18
C VAL A 99 10.27 -5.40 -0.10
N SER A 100 9.83 -5.30 1.15
CA SER A 100 10.68 -4.86 2.25
C SER A 100 11.86 -5.81 2.46
N PHE A 101 11.64 -7.12 2.34
CA PHE A 101 12.69 -8.13 2.43
C PHE A 101 13.69 -8.03 1.26
N LEU A 102 13.21 -7.80 0.03
CA LEU A 102 14.07 -7.60 -1.14
C LEU A 102 14.91 -6.34 -1.02
N VAL A 103 14.34 -5.24 -0.53
CA VAL A 103 15.08 -3.98 -0.28
C VAL A 103 16.18 -4.22 0.76
N LEU A 104 15.86 -4.89 1.87
CA LEU A 104 16.87 -5.25 2.88
C LEU A 104 17.98 -6.14 2.32
N GLY A 105 17.62 -7.14 1.50
CA GLY A 105 18.57 -8.02 0.84
C GLY A 105 19.49 -7.27 -0.15
N ALA A 106 18.93 -6.37 -0.95
CA ALA A 106 19.68 -5.54 -1.90
C ALA A 106 20.66 -4.58 -1.21
N LEU A 107 20.32 -4.11 -0.01
CA LEU A 107 21.17 -3.25 0.82
C LEU A 107 22.26 -4.02 1.58
N GLY A 108 22.37 -5.35 1.41
CA GLY A 108 23.28 -6.19 2.19
C GLY A 108 22.97 -6.19 3.70
N ALA A 109 21.79 -5.73 4.08
CA ALA A 109 21.38 -5.47 5.45
C ALA A 109 20.37 -6.54 5.90
N ALA A 110 20.81 -7.81 5.93
CA ALA A 110 19.99 -8.89 6.47
C ALA A 110 19.45 -8.49 7.87
N PRO A 111 18.16 -8.72 8.18
CA PRO A 111 17.65 -8.45 9.51
C PRO A 111 18.44 -9.28 10.53
N SER A 112 19.28 -8.63 11.32
CA SER A 112 20.03 -9.25 12.41
C SER A 112 19.47 -8.75 13.74
N TYR A 113 19.46 -9.63 14.74
CA TYR A 113 19.01 -9.29 16.09
C TYR A 113 19.82 -8.14 16.72
N GLU A 114 21.07 -7.94 16.26
CA GLU A 114 21.98 -6.90 16.75
C GLU A 114 21.63 -5.48 16.27
N ALA A 115 20.73 -5.33 15.29
CA ALA A 115 20.36 -4.05 14.71
C ALA A 115 18.82 -3.87 14.67
N PRO A 116 18.15 -3.68 15.81
CA PRO A 116 16.68 -3.64 15.91
C PRO A 116 16.02 -2.52 15.07
N TRP A 117 16.76 -1.46 14.73
CA TRP A 117 16.30 -0.42 13.81
C TRP A 117 16.03 -0.95 12.39
N ARG A 118 16.59 -2.10 11.99
CA ARG A 118 16.31 -2.74 10.69
C ARG A 118 14.85 -3.21 10.59
N ALA A 119 14.16 -3.45 11.71
CA ALA A 119 12.72 -3.71 11.72
C ALA A 119 11.89 -2.53 11.18
N LEU A 120 12.43 -1.29 11.24
CA LEU A 120 11.80 -0.09 10.67
C LEU A 120 11.74 -0.10 9.14
N TYR A 121 12.39 -1.05 8.45
CA TYR A 121 12.24 -1.20 7.00
C TYR A 121 11.08 -2.12 6.62
N GLY A 122 10.69 -3.05 7.50
CA GLY A 122 9.59 -4.00 7.25
C GLY A 122 8.24 -3.56 7.78
N VAL A 123 8.21 -3.09 9.04
CA VAL A 123 6.96 -2.78 9.75
C VAL A 123 6.18 -1.64 9.08
N PRO A 124 6.81 -0.52 8.66
CA PRO A 124 6.06 0.58 8.07
C PRO A 124 5.46 0.26 6.70
N GLY A 125 6.10 -0.60 5.90
CA GLY A 125 5.55 -1.07 4.62
C GLY A 125 4.27 -1.89 4.82
N VAL A 126 4.28 -2.82 5.78
CA VAL A 126 3.08 -3.60 6.14
C VAL A 126 2.00 -2.68 6.73
N ALA A 127 2.38 -1.72 7.59
CA ALA A 127 1.45 -0.74 8.14
C ALA A 127 0.79 0.11 7.04
N ALA A 128 1.55 0.55 6.03
CA ALA A 128 1.02 1.27 4.87
C ALA A 128 -0.01 0.41 4.10
N ALA A 129 0.29 -0.88 3.89
CA ALA A 129 -0.64 -1.80 3.22
C ALA A 129 -1.94 -2.00 4.01
N LEU A 130 -1.87 -2.11 5.34
CA LEU A 130 -3.04 -2.23 6.20
C LEU A 130 -3.86 -0.93 6.25
N LEU A 131 -3.20 0.23 6.31
CA LEU A 131 -3.87 1.53 6.22
C LEU A 131 -4.58 1.71 4.88
N PHE A 132 -3.94 1.29 3.79
CA PHE A 132 -4.53 1.29 2.47
C PHE A 132 -5.78 0.39 2.44
N ALA A 133 -5.69 -0.85 2.92
CA ALA A 133 -6.82 -1.75 2.98
C ALA A 133 -7.97 -1.20 3.84
N ARG A 134 -7.66 -0.51 4.95
CA ARG A 134 -8.65 0.18 5.78
C ARG A 134 -9.36 1.28 5.00
N LYS A 135 -8.62 2.10 4.23
CA LYS A 135 -9.19 3.15 3.37
C LYS A 135 -9.98 2.58 2.19
N MET A 136 -9.62 1.41 1.69
CA MET A 136 -10.31 0.74 0.57
C MET A 136 -11.55 -0.04 0.99
N ARG A 137 -11.66 -0.43 2.25
CA ARG A 137 -12.81 -1.18 2.79
C ARG A 137 -14.19 -0.61 2.38
N PRO A 138 -14.49 0.70 2.49
CA PRO A 138 -15.77 1.24 2.04
C PRO A 138 -16.01 1.02 0.53
N PHE A 139 -15.00 1.24 -0.31
CA PHE A 139 -15.08 1.02 -1.76
C PHE A 139 -15.30 -0.46 -2.09
N TRP A 140 -14.61 -1.36 -1.40
CA TRP A 140 -14.80 -2.80 -1.57
C TRP A 140 -16.20 -3.27 -1.16
N THR A 141 -16.75 -2.71 -0.09
CA THR A 141 -18.12 -3.03 0.33
C THR A 141 -19.16 -2.48 -0.64
N ALA A 142 -18.98 -1.25 -1.15
CA ALA A 142 -19.87 -0.66 -2.14
C ALA A 142 -19.85 -1.47 -3.45
N ALA A 143 -18.65 -1.84 -3.92
CA ALA A 143 -18.49 -2.67 -5.10
C ALA A 143 -19.11 -4.06 -4.91
N ALA A 144 -18.99 -4.67 -3.72
CA ALA A 144 -19.61 -5.96 -3.44
C ALA A 144 -21.15 -5.88 -3.44
N ARG A 145 -21.72 -4.78 -2.92
CA ARG A 145 -23.17 -4.53 -2.98
C ARG A 145 -23.65 -4.32 -4.42
N ALA A 146 -22.90 -3.57 -5.24
CA ALA A 146 -23.22 -3.39 -6.64
C ALA A 146 -23.15 -4.71 -7.43
N ASP A 147 -22.12 -5.52 -7.19
CA ASP A 147 -21.98 -6.87 -7.76
C ASP A 147 -23.18 -7.76 -7.38
N ALA A 148 -23.63 -7.72 -6.12
CA ALA A 148 -24.77 -8.50 -5.64
C ALA A 148 -26.10 -8.02 -6.24
N ALA A 149 -26.31 -6.72 -6.35
CA ALA A 149 -27.52 -6.13 -6.93
C ALA A 149 -27.63 -6.44 -8.44
N LEU A 150 -26.50 -6.44 -9.15
CA LEU A 150 -26.43 -6.85 -10.55
C LEU A 150 -26.74 -8.36 -10.71
N ALA A 151 -26.17 -9.21 -9.84
CA ALA A 151 -26.43 -10.64 -9.85
C ALA A 151 -27.89 -11.00 -9.52
N ALA A 152 -28.55 -10.19 -8.68
CA ALA A 152 -29.95 -10.33 -8.34
C ALA A 152 -30.92 -9.77 -9.42
N GLY A 153 -30.41 -9.19 -10.51
CA GLY A 153 -31.22 -8.55 -11.55
C GLY A 153 -31.93 -7.27 -11.09
N ALA A 154 -31.60 -6.75 -9.91
CA ALA A 154 -32.25 -5.57 -9.32
C ALA A 154 -31.74 -4.23 -9.91
N VAL A 155 -30.64 -4.27 -10.67
CA VAL A 155 -30.02 -3.09 -11.28
C VAL A 155 -29.64 -3.41 -12.72
N ILE A 156 -30.16 -2.61 -13.66
CA ILE A 156 -29.74 -2.61 -15.06
C ILE A 156 -28.55 -1.64 -15.19
N ARG A 157 -27.42 -2.08 -15.76
CA ARG A 157 -26.35 -1.15 -16.14
C ARG A 157 -26.88 -0.29 -17.29
N LEU A 158 -27.09 1.00 -17.02
CA LEU A 158 -27.25 1.99 -18.08
C LEU A 158 -25.88 2.18 -18.72
N HIS A 159 -25.82 1.85 -20.01
CA HIS A 159 -24.65 2.03 -20.88
C HIS A 159 -24.56 3.47 -21.36
#